data_AF-X1MHK7-F1
#
_entry.id   AF-X1MHK7-F1
#
_cell.length_a   1.000
_cell.length_b   1.000
_cell.length_c   1.000
_cell.angle_alpha   90.00
_cell.angle_beta   90.00
_cell.angle_gamma   90.00
#
_symmetry.space_group_name_H-M   'P 1'
#
loop_
_entity.id
_entity.type
_entity.pdbx_description
1 polymer ?
#
loop_
_entity_poly.entity_id
_entity_poly.type
_entity_poly.pdbx_seq_one_letter_code
_entity_poly.pdbx_strand_id
1 'polypeptide(L)'
;MKYEEAMEKLEEITQKLEEGNLPLEEALRNFEEGMNLISFCEKKLEEAEKKIEVLIKEKNKFRLKKWKTEESEEEEDKEIEKKKEQNLLFSKEEYHKARSLELLYTKFHLLPG
;
A
#
# COMPACT_ATOMS: atom_id res chain seq x y z
N MET A 1 -29.53 -1.01 -8.77
CA MET A 1 -28.93 -2.24 -8.22
C MET A 1 -28.06 -1.86 -7.04
N LYS A 2 -28.16 -2.60 -5.94
CA LYS A 2 -27.29 -2.46 -4.76
C LYS A 2 -26.05 -3.34 -4.88
N TYR A 3 -25.07 -3.14 -4.01
CA TYR A 3 -23.85 -3.95 -4.00
C TYR A 3 -24.18 -5.42 -3.68
N GLU A 4 -24.99 -5.64 -2.65
CA GLU A 4 -25.41 -6.97 -2.19
C GLU A 4 -26.17 -7.73 -3.29
N GLU A 5 -27.06 -7.03 -4.00
CA GLU A 5 -27.79 -7.61 -5.15
C GLU A 5 -26.85 -7.99 -6.31
N ALA A 6 -25.77 -7.23 -6.53
CA ALA A 6 -24.80 -7.54 -7.58
C ALA A 6 -23.92 -8.74 -7.19
N MET A 7 -23.58 -8.86 -5.90
CA MET A 7 -22.84 -10.01 -5.38
C MET A 7 -23.65 -11.30 -5.45
N GLU A 8 -24.92 -11.27 -5.07
CA GLU A 8 -25.82 -12.43 -5.17
C GLU A 8 -25.94 -12.93 -6.62
N LYS A 9 -26.13 -12.00 -7.57
CA LYS A 9 -26.14 -12.35 -9.01
C LYS A 9 -24.82 -12.90 -9.51
N LEU A 10 -23.71 -12.37 -9.03
CA LEU A 10 -22.39 -12.86 -9.39
C LEU A 10 -22.21 -14.30 -8.90
N GLU A 11 -22.59 -14.61 -7.66
CA GLU A 11 -22.58 -15.98 -7.13
C GLU A 11 -23.42 -16.93 -7.99
N GLU A 12 -24.65 -16.54 -8.36
CA GLU A 12 -25.49 -17.34 -9.25
C GLU A 12 -24.84 -17.60 -10.62
N ILE A 13 -24.21 -16.59 -11.22
CA ILE A 13 -23.50 -16.71 -12.49
C ILE A 13 -22.31 -17.65 -12.34
N THR A 14 -21.54 -17.51 -11.26
CA THR A 14 -20.35 -18.34 -11.00
C THR A 14 -20.77 -19.80 -10.85
N GLN A 15 -21.84 -20.07 -10.09
CA GLN A 15 -22.39 -21.41 -9.93
C GLN A 15 -22.82 -22.03 -11.28
N LYS A 16 -23.55 -21.28 -12.12
CA LYS A 16 -23.98 -21.75 -13.44
C LYS A 16 -22.79 -22.07 -14.36
N LEU A 17 -21.74 -21.26 -14.31
CA LEU A 17 -20.52 -21.49 -15.10
C LEU A 17 -19.75 -22.72 -14.60
N GLU A 18 -19.70 -22.94 -13.28
CA GLU A 18 -19.03 -24.10 -12.66
C GLU A 18 -19.77 -25.42 -12.91
N GLU A 19 -21.09 -25.40 -13.03
CA GLU A 19 -21.89 -26.58 -13.38
C GLU A 19 -21.52 -27.18 -14.75
N GLY A 20 -20.93 -26.37 -15.66
CA GLY A 20 -20.30 -26.84 -16.89
C GLY A 20 -21.23 -27.39 -17.98
N ASN A 21 -22.55 -27.42 -17.74
CA ASN A 21 -23.57 -27.95 -18.66
C ASN A 21 -24.25 -26.87 -19.52
N LEU A 22 -23.67 -25.67 -19.62
CA LEU A 22 -24.22 -24.58 -20.41
C LEU A 22 -23.80 -24.69 -21.89
N PRO A 23 -24.71 -24.39 -22.84
CA PRO A 23 -24.32 -24.10 -24.22
C PRO A 23 -23.31 -22.95 -24.28
N LEU A 24 -22.38 -23.00 -25.23
CA LEU A 24 -21.31 -21.99 -25.38
C LEU A 24 -21.84 -20.55 -25.39
N GLU A 25 -22.92 -20.29 -26.12
CA GLU A 25 -23.53 -18.97 -26.23
C GLU A 25 -24.03 -18.45 -24.86
N GLU A 26 -24.59 -19.34 -24.04
CA GLU A 26 -25.04 -18.98 -22.69
C GLU A 26 -23.87 -18.81 -21.74
N ALA A 27 -22.83 -19.63 -21.85
CA ALA A 27 -21.60 -19.47 -21.07
C ALA A 27 -20.94 -18.11 -21.34
N LEU A 28 -20.85 -17.69 -22.61
CA LEU A 28 -20.33 -16.38 -22.99
C LEU A 28 -21.18 -15.22 -22.44
N ARG A 29 -22.51 -15.33 -22.53
CA ARG A 29 -23.41 -14.31 -21.94
C ARG A 29 -23.27 -14.19 -20.43
N ASN A 30 -23.23 -15.32 -19.72
CA ASN A 30 -23.02 -15.34 -18.26
C ASN A 30 -21.66 -14.74 -17.89
N PHE A 31 -20.61 -15.05 -18.66
CA PHE A 31 -19.29 -14.48 -18.45
C PHE A 31 -19.28 -12.95 -18.63
N GLU A 32 -19.86 -12.44 -19.72
CA GLU A 32 -19.97 -10.99 -19.96
C GLU A 32 -20.77 -10.29 -18.86
N GLU A 33 -21.90 -10.87 -18.43
CA GLU A 33 -22.68 -10.33 -17.33
C GLU A 33 -21.89 -10.33 -16.02
N GLY A 34 -21.16 -11.41 -15.72
CA GLY A 34 -20.25 -11.48 -14.57
C GLY A 34 -19.19 -10.38 -14.58
N MET A 35 -18.55 -10.12 -15.73
CA MET A 35 -17.56 -9.04 -15.87
C MET A 35 -18.18 -7.65 -15.61
N ASN A 36 -19.40 -7.43 -16.09
CA ASN A 36 -20.12 -6.18 -15.85
C ASN A 36 -20.47 -6.00 -14.36
N LEU A 37 -20.86 -7.07 -13.68
CA LEU A 37 -21.14 -7.05 -12.24
C LEU A 37 -19.88 -6.78 -11.41
N ILE A 38 -18.74 -7.38 -11.77
CA ILE A 38 -17.45 -7.11 -11.11
C ILE A 38 -17.09 -5.63 -11.25
N SER A 39 -17.15 -5.07 -12.46
CA SER A 39 -16.86 -3.64 -12.68
C SER A 39 -17.82 -2.74 -11.90
N PHE A 40 -19.09 -3.13 -11.77
CA PHE A 40 -20.05 -2.41 -10.94
C PHE A 40 -19.66 -2.45 -9.44
N CYS A 41 -19.30 -3.62 -8.92
CA CYS A 41 -18.87 -3.79 -7.53
C CYS A 41 -17.61 -2.97 -7.22
N GLU A 42 -16.60 -2.99 -8.08
CA GLU A 42 -15.38 -2.19 -7.95
C GLU A 42 -15.70 -0.70 -7.84
N LYS A 43 -16.54 -0.18 -8.74
CA LYS A 43 -16.96 1.24 -8.71
C LYS A 43 -17.70 1.59 -7.41
N LYS A 44 -18.54 0.68 -6.90
CA LYS A 44 -19.25 0.90 -5.64
C LYS A 44 -18.32 0.95 -4.44
N LEU A 45 -17.30 0.09 -4.41
CA LEU A 45 -16.28 0.11 -3.37
C LEU A 45 -15.42 1.39 -3.46
N GLU A 46 -15.02 1.80 -4.66
CA GLU A 46 -14.27 3.04 -4.88
C GLU A 46 -15.07 4.28 -4.43
N GLU A 47 -16.37 4.34 -4.76
CA GLU A 47 -17.27 5.40 -4.28
C GLU A 47 -17.36 5.42 -2.75
N ALA A 48 -17.42 4.26 -2.10
CA ALA A 48 -17.45 4.14 -0.64
C ALA A 48 -16.13 4.60 -0.02
N GLU A 49 -14.99 4.17 -0.56
CA GLU A 49 -13.65 4.57 -0.11
C GLU A 49 -13.48 6.10 -0.18
N LYS A 50 -13.84 6.71 -1.32
CA LYS A 50 -13.79 8.18 -1.50
C LYS A 50 -14.65 8.91 -0.48
N LYS A 51 -15.86 8.42 -0.20
CA LYS A 51 -16.74 9.02 0.82
C LYS A 51 -16.11 8.95 2.20
N ILE A 52 -15.49 7.82 2.56
CA ILE A 52 -14.77 7.67 3.83
C ILE A 52 -13.58 8.62 3.88
N GLU A 53 -12.80 8.75 2.80
CA GLU A 53 -11.65 9.65 2.71
C GLU A 53 -12.05 11.12 2.94
N VAL A 54 -13.16 11.58 2.33
CA VAL A 54 -13.68 12.94 2.52
C VAL A 54 -14.09 13.17 3.99
N LEU A 55 -14.86 12.24 4.57
CA LEU A 55 -15.27 12.32 5.98
C LEU A 55 -14.08 12.32 6.96
N ILE A 56 -13.01 11.60 6.60
CA ILE A 56 -11.76 11.57 7.35
C ILE A 56 -11.01 12.90 7.26
N LYS A 57 -10.90 13.50 6.06
CA LYS A 57 -10.26 14.82 5.86
C LYS A 57 -10.96 15.89 6.68
N GLU A 58 -12.28 15.83 6.81
CA GLU A 58 -13.06 16.76 7.64
C GLU A 58 -12.85 16.55 9.15
N LYS A 59 -12.61 15.32 9.62
CA LYS A 59 -12.43 14.99 11.05
C LYS A 59 -10.97 14.95 11.53
N ASN A 60 -10.02 15.09 10.63
CA ASN A 60 -8.60 15.37 10.91
C ASN A 60 -7.93 14.44 11.95
N LYS A 61 -8.07 13.09 11.84
CA LYS A 61 -7.22 12.14 12.61
C LYS A 61 -7.17 10.64 12.26
N PHE A 62 -7.60 10.16 11.09
CA PHE A 62 -7.40 8.74 10.73
C PHE A 62 -6.86 8.60 9.31
N ARG A 63 -5.59 8.22 9.13
CA ARG A 63 -5.06 7.94 7.78
C ARG A 63 -5.47 6.53 7.37
N LEU A 64 -6.28 6.41 6.31
CA LEU A 64 -6.41 5.14 5.60
C LEU A 64 -5.08 4.90 4.87
N LYS A 65 -4.38 3.83 5.26
CA LYS A 65 -3.35 3.26 4.40
C LYS A 65 -4.08 2.54 3.27
N LYS A 66 -3.73 2.87 2.02
CA LYS A 66 -4.16 2.13 0.84
C LYS A 66 -3.83 0.66 1.08
N TRP A 67 -4.83 -0.22 1.07
CA TRP A 67 -4.57 -1.66 1.20
C TRP A 67 -3.72 -2.08 -0.01
N LYS A 68 -2.52 -2.56 0.27
CA LYS A 68 -1.52 -2.93 -0.71
C LYS A 68 -1.42 -4.45 -0.68
N THR A 69 -1.49 -5.10 -1.84
CA THR A 69 -1.08 -6.50 -1.97
C THR A 69 0.40 -6.61 -1.62
N GLU A 70 0.76 -7.77 -1.05
CA GLU A 70 2.04 -8.10 -0.37
C GLU A 70 3.31 -7.63 -1.13
N GLU A 71 3.26 -7.54 -2.46
CA GLU A 71 4.37 -7.07 -3.30
C GLU A 71 4.84 -5.64 -3.01
N SER A 72 3.96 -4.78 -2.49
CA SER A 72 4.26 -3.34 -2.32
C SER A 72 4.54 -2.89 -0.88
N GLU A 73 4.55 -3.85 0.06
CA GLU A 73 5.04 -3.67 1.45
C GLU A 73 6.55 -3.96 1.53
N GLU A 74 7.04 -4.96 0.79
CA GLU A 74 8.47 -5.26 0.72
C GLU A 74 9.31 -4.09 0.20
N GLU A 75 8.80 -3.33 -0.77
CA GLU A 75 9.54 -2.18 -1.34
C GLU A 75 9.61 -1.00 -0.38
N GLU A 76 8.55 -0.74 0.41
CA GLU A 76 8.53 0.32 1.41
C GLU A 76 9.47 0.01 2.58
N ASP A 77 9.48 -1.24 3.04
CA ASP A 77 10.35 -1.67 4.14
C ASP A 77 11.83 -1.64 3.73
N LYS A 78 12.15 -2.09 2.50
CA LYS A 78 13.51 -1.99 1.94
C LYS A 78 13.98 -0.55 1.81
N GLU A 79 13.09 0.38 1.43
CA GLU A 79 13.45 1.79 1.32
C GLU A 79 13.61 2.48 2.69
N ILE A 80 12.80 2.11 3.69
CA ILE A 80 12.94 2.59 5.07
C ILE A 80 14.25 2.08 5.68
N GLU A 81 14.60 0.82 5.45
CA GLU A 81 15.84 0.22 5.95
C GLU A 81 17.08 0.89 5.32
N LYS A 82 17.06 1.11 4.01
CA LYS A 82 18.13 1.82 3.29
C LYS A 82 18.32 3.27 3.79
N LYS A 83 17.23 3.98 4.09
CA LYS A 83 17.27 5.33 4.67
C LYS A 83 17.81 5.34 6.10
N LYS A 84 17.48 4.33 6.92
CA LYS A 84 18.03 4.18 8.28
C LYS A 84 19.53 3.92 8.25
N GLU A 85 20.02 3.04 7.37
CA GLU A 85 21.44 2.76 7.21
C GLU A 85 22.23 4.00 6.76
N GLN A 86 21.70 4.75 5.79
CA GLN A 86 22.32 5.97 5.31
C GLN A 86 22.41 7.04 6.41
N ASN A 87 21.35 7.20 7.22
CA ASN A 87 21.33 8.15 8.32
C ASN A 87 22.28 7.73 9.46
N LEU A 88 22.41 6.42 9.73
CA LEU A 88 23.37 5.88 10.70
C LEU A 88 24.83 6.08 10.23
N LEU A 89 25.10 5.95 8.92
CA LEU A 89 26.42 6.18 8.34
C LEU A 89 26.81 7.66 8.41
N PHE A 90 25.85 8.56 8.16
CA PHE A 90 26.04 10.01 8.28
C PHE A 90 26.35 10.42 9.73
N SER A 91 25.63 9.84 10.69
CA SER A 91 25.89 10.07 12.13
C SER A 91 27.27 9.55 12.58
N LYS A 92 27.74 8.41 12.04
CA LYS A 92 29.10 7.91 12.30
C LYS A 92 30.18 8.85 11.75
N GLU A 93 29.98 9.44 10.58
CA GLU A 93 30.90 10.44 10.03
C GLU A 93 31.00 11.69 10.90
N GLU A 94 29.88 12.21 11.39
CA GLU A 94 29.86 13.35 12.31
C GLU A 94 30.60 13.04 13.62
N TYR A 95 30.41 11.83 14.16
CA TYR A 95 31.15 11.37 15.34
C TYR A 95 32.65 11.26 15.09
N HIS A 96 33.06 10.74 13.92
CA HIS A 96 34.46 10.70 13.53
C HIS A 96 35.07 12.10 13.36
N LYS A 97 34.33 13.06 12.78
CA LYS A 97 34.74 14.46 12.66
C LYS A 97 34.91 15.11 14.04
N ALA A 98 33.95 14.91 14.94
CA ALA A 98 34.00 15.42 16.31
C ALA A 98 35.20 14.86 17.10
N ARG A 99 35.44 13.55 17.03
CA ARG A 99 36.59 12.90 17.70
C ARG A 99 37.93 13.32 17.11
N SER A 100 37.98 13.59 15.81
CA SER A 100 39.18 14.10 15.13
C SER A 100 39.52 15.52 15.59
N LEU A 101 38.50 16.38 15.76
CA LEU A 101 38.64 17.71 16.33
C LEU A 101 39.09 17.67 17.80
N GLU A 102 38.52 16.76 18.59
CA GLU A 102 38.90 16.55 19.99
C GLU A 102 40.38 16.16 20.11
N LEU A 103 40.86 15.20 19.30
CA LEU A 103 42.28 14.81 19.26
C LEU A 103 43.21 15.96 18.85
N LEU A 104 42.79 16.79 17.89
CA LEU A 104 43.55 17.97 17.45
C LEU A 104 43.66 19.00 18.57
N TYR A 105 42.57 19.26 19.28
CA TYR A 105 42.53 20.20 20.40
C TYR A 105 43.45 19.75 21.54
N THR A 106 43.40 18.46 21.92
CA THR A 106 44.26 17.88 22.97
C THR A 106 45.73 17.90 22.56
N LYS A 107 46.03 17.62 21.28
CA LYS A 107 47.41 17.64 20.77
C LYS A 107 47.97 19.07 20.69
N PHE A 108 47.14 20.09 20.49
CA PHE A 108 47.56 21.48 20.45
C PHE A 108 47.78 22.07 21.86
N HIS A 109 47.02 21.62 22.87
CA HIS A 109 47.15 22.09 24.26
C HIS A 109 48.14 21.28 25.12
N LEU A 110 48.63 20.12 24.64
CA LEU A 110 49.69 19.33 25.27
C LEU A 110 51.09 19.64 24.73
N LEU A 111 51.25 20.63 23.86
CA LEU A 111 52.56 21.13 23.47
C LEU A 111 53.02 22.18 24.50
N PRO A 112 54.06 21.90 25.31
CA PRO A 112 54.62 22.91 26.20
C PRO A 112 55.20 24.02 25.32
N GLY A 113 54.78 25.26 25.60
CA GLY A 113 55.47 26.45 25.10
C GLY A 113 56.89 26.55 25.65
#